data_AF-A0A9W8YTD3-F1
#
_entry.id   AF-A0A9W8YTD3-F1
#
_cell.length_a   1.000
_cell.length_b   1.000
_cell.length_c   1.000
_cell.angle_alpha   90.00
_cell.angle_beta   90.00
_cell.angle_gamma   90.00
#
_symmetry.space_group_name_H-M   'P 1'
#
loop_
_entity.id
_entity.type
_entity.pdbx_description
1 polymer ?
#
loop_
_entity_poly.entity_id
_entity_poly.type
_entity_poly.pdbx_seq_one_letter_code
_entity_poly.pdbx_strand_id
1 'polypeptide(L)'
;MAASSSLSSLSRTPTPYSRYYTADESASIHADLEDVTDISSPGEAADQDYGLKAPYRDARALPDELKHRCQIHIEEQTYVAALNLLNTLLCDGISHADASTKPGSIPPPAQLSVLATLAIHPKHTSKITNLDPHDVASLSLSYLRNVLAMVGPVNARLRDAFLFRTEGTRRRRSSNDFHRSGFESDEEQIRGKMAGGGSVWARGQDFWKVLGWAFNCSALYPHRWRWWKPWLEYVVDVLEADYEERKRLDEESAGKNQHCEYALLQESLLVAYIMPKTSRSSPVKPIMSALFADGGSSSTSIYKEVFKNETKIASKTTKKRKRGLDLDNDNFGDYDDDSSTGGSEPPTPEHQRTSARKVDDFVPWASSSLTETVPLRLRLFALVRNVSKTFERKRTALTRLQLSRAVDDVPDKCGIKVSELYEKFVDKIAYLPLTVFSRFIASLHNHLDVVSVVAILQVLMPYLLLPAAPDPRNVDPEATKHDSVSPLILEKCYLPFAYKAAENNAKLSIVNETLFRVLWTEGKGCLKWTPSLQAAVEKGVKARLDKSAPRKNSRKDDGENTARDMLRSSGNRLLAIADLLKLQESERKSETT
;
A
#
# COMPACT_ATOMS: atom_id res chain seq x y z
N MET A 1 -1.79 24.23 -24.38
CA MET A 1 -0.51 24.42 -23.66
C MET A 1 -0.80 24.93 -22.26
N ALA A 2 -0.43 24.15 -21.24
CA ALA A 2 -0.13 24.54 -19.86
C ALA A 2 0.15 23.22 -19.12
N ALA A 3 1.42 22.98 -18.80
CA ALA A 3 1.88 21.78 -18.10
C ALA A 3 1.54 21.90 -16.61
N SER A 4 0.75 20.97 -16.08
CA SER A 4 0.50 20.86 -14.64
C SER A 4 1.44 19.80 -14.05
N SER A 5 2.51 20.27 -13.40
CA SER A 5 3.40 19.46 -12.57
C SER A 5 2.67 18.97 -11.31
N SER A 6 2.83 17.69 -10.99
CA SER A 6 2.33 17.07 -9.75
C SER A 6 3.47 16.94 -8.73
N LEU A 7 3.53 17.86 -7.77
CA LEU A 7 4.24 17.66 -6.51
C LEU A 7 3.20 17.69 -5.39
N SER A 8 2.93 16.53 -4.79
CA SER A 8 2.17 16.45 -3.55
C SER A 8 3.01 17.00 -2.41
N SER A 9 2.74 18.24 -2.01
CA SER A 9 3.16 18.79 -0.73
C SER A 9 2.49 17.99 0.40
N LEU A 10 3.30 17.43 1.31
CA LEU A 10 2.84 16.87 2.58
C LEU A 10 1.96 17.91 3.30
N SER A 11 0.69 17.60 3.48
CA SER A 11 -0.25 18.42 4.22
C SER A 11 0.13 18.44 5.70
N ARG A 12 0.66 19.58 6.17
CA ARG A 12 0.64 19.92 7.59
C ARG A 12 -0.81 20.09 8.02
N THR A 13 -1.35 19.12 8.74
CA THR A 13 -2.59 19.32 9.49
C THR A 13 -2.33 20.20 10.72
N PRO A 14 -3.22 21.15 11.03
CA PRO A 14 -3.01 22.12 12.11
C PRO A 14 -3.22 21.50 13.49
N THR A 15 -2.32 21.79 14.42
CA THR A 15 -2.46 21.51 15.85
C THR A 15 -3.56 22.39 16.47
N PRO A 16 -4.39 21.86 17.38
CA PRO A 16 -5.41 22.66 18.07
C PRO A 16 -4.75 23.61 19.08
N TYR A 17 -5.17 24.88 19.03
CA TYR A 17 -4.79 25.94 19.96
C TYR A 17 -5.11 25.57 21.41
N SER A 18 -4.10 25.57 22.27
CA SER A 18 -4.26 25.57 23.73
C SER A 18 -4.29 27.02 24.22
N ARG A 19 -5.44 27.43 24.78
CA ARG A 19 -5.62 28.70 25.48
C ARG A 19 -4.97 28.61 26.86
N TYR A 20 -3.91 29.37 27.08
CA TYR A 20 -3.57 29.87 28.41
C TYR A 20 -3.48 31.38 28.35
N TYR A 21 -4.39 32.03 29.07
CA TYR A 21 -4.34 33.44 29.41
C TYR A 21 -3.15 33.67 30.34
N THR A 22 -2.32 34.66 30.03
CA THR A 22 -1.58 35.43 31.04
C THR A 22 -1.51 36.87 30.55
N ALA A 23 -1.83 37.77 31.48
CA ALA A 23 -2.13 39.17 31.25
C ALA A 23 -0.87 40.05 31.20
N ASP A 24 -1.06 41.18 30.53
CA ASP A 24 -0.43 42.50 30.69
C ASP A 24 1.09 42.59 30.87
N GLU A 25 1.74 43.10 29.83
CA GLU A 25 2.66 44.24 30.02
C GLU A 25 2.58 45.17 28.81
N SER A 26 2.20 46.40 29.10
CA SER A 26 2.04 47.52 28.18
C SER A 26 3.36 48.29 28.07
N ALA A 27 3.88 48.43 26.84
CA ALA A 27 4.78 49.53 26.49
C ALA A 27 4.72 49.78 24.97
N SER A 28 4.03 50.86 24.62
CA SER A 28 3.92 51.47 23.30
C SER A 28 5.20 52.23 22.92
N ILE A 29 5.78 51.98 21.74
CA ILE A 29 6.56 52.98 20.99
C ILE A 29 6.32 52.82 19.48
N HIS A 30 5.77 53.89 18.90
CA HIS A 30 5.78 54.41 17.51
C HIS A 30 6.56 53.60 16.44
N ALA A 31 5.92 53.10 15.38
CA ALA A 31 5.49 53.81 14.16
C ALA A 31 6.66 54.34 13.31
N ASP A 32 6.94 53.65 12.20
CA ASP A 32 7.25 54.28 10.91
C ASP A 32 6.87 53.32 9.77
N LEU A 33 6.10 53.87 8.83
CA LEU A 33 5.63 53.28 7.59
C LEU A 33 6.66 53.54 6.48
N GLU A 34 6.52 52.79 5.39
CA GLU A 34 7.16 52.93 4.05
C GLU A 34 8.44 52.11 3.83
N ASP A 35 8.30 50.95 3.18
CA ASP A 35 8.76 50.79 1.79
C ASP A 35 8.09 49.56 1.16
N VAL A 36 7.36 49.78 0.07
CA VAL A 36 6.76 48.76 -0.79
C VAL A 36 7.44 48.94 -2.14
N THR A 37 8.39 48.06 -2.47
CA THR A 37 8.74 47.77 -3.87
C THR A 37 9.25 46.35 -4.04
N ASP A 38 8.86 45.80 -5.19
CA ASP A 38 9.11 44.47 -5.75
C ASP A 38 10.57 44.01 -5.75
N ILE A 39 10.77 42.68 -5.80
CA ILE A 39 11.88 41.91 -6.44
C ILE A 39 11.72 40.44 -5.99
N SER A 40 11.89 39.37 -6.75
CA SER A 40 11.95 39.05 -8.17
C SER A 40 11.73 37.54 -8.26
N SER A 41 11.05 37.06 -9.31
CA SER A 41 11.17 35.66 -9.72
C SER A 41 12.59 35.40 -10.24
N PRO A 42 13.17 34.22 -9.99
CA PRO A 42 14.22 33.70 -10.83
C PRO A 42 13.71 32.48 -11.59
N GLY A 43 13.50 32.66 -12.90
CA GLY A 43 13.66 31.61 -13.88
C GLY A 43 15.14 31.48 -14.27
N GLU A 44 15.52 30.26 -14.64
CA GLU A 44 16.65 29.89 -15.51
C GLU A 44 18.03 30.48 -15.19
N ALA A 45 18.81 29.73 -14.41
CA ALA A 45 20.26 29.69 -14.55
C ALA A 45 20.66 28.28 -14.98
N ALA A 46 21.23 28.18 -16.18
CA ALA A 46 21.87 27.00 -16.74
C ALA A 46 23.17 26.66 -15.98
N ASP A 47 23.53 25.37 -16.05
CA ASP A 47 24.84 24.78 -15.81
C ASP A 47 25.58 25.17 -14.52
N GLN A 48 25.19 24.53 -13.41
CA GLN A 48 26.14 24.18 -12.35
C GLN A 48 25.91 22.74 -11.88
N ASP A 49 27.00 21.98 -11.89
CA ASP A 49 27.14 20.59 -11.49
C ASP A 49 26.85 20.43 -9.99
N TYR A 50 25.57 20.29 -9.62
CA TYR A 50 25.17 19.92 -8.27
C TYR A 50 25.35 18.41 -8.12
N GLY A 51 26.46 17.98 -7.53
CA GLY A 51 26.54 16.65 -6.93
C GLY A 51 25.30 16.42 -6.08
N LEU A 52 24.47 15.45 -6.47
CA LEU A 52 23.18 15.17 -5.84
C LEU A 52 23.42 14.96 -4.33
N LYS A 53 22.99 15.92 -3.49
CA LYS A 53 23.01 15.73 -2.04
C LYS A 53 22.21 14.46 -1.73
N ALA A 54 22.79 13.58 -0.91
CA ALA A 54 22.10 12.37 -0.48
C ALA A 54 20.73 12.73 0.12
N PRO A 55 19.64 12.06 -0.28
CA PRO A 55 18.28 12.43 0.13
C PRO A 55 18.04 12.21 1.64
N TYR A 56 18.91 11.45 2.31
CA TYR A 56 18.79 11.07 3.71
C TYR A 56 20.02 11.48 4.52
N ARG A 57 19.79 11.86 5.78
CA ARG A 57 20.86 12.11 6.75
C ARG A 57 21.54 10.79 7.12
N ASP A 58 22.83 10.86 7.44
CA ASP A 58 23.53 9.74 8.07
C ASP A 58 22.90 9.39 9.42
N ALA A 59 23.04 8.14 9.85
CA ALA A 59 22.57 7.66 11.13
C ALA A 59 23.69 7.62 12.17
N ARG A 60 23.39 8.02 13.40
CA ARG A 60 24.26 7.83 14.58
C ARG A 60 23.54 6.96 15.60
N ALA A 61 24.25 5.97 16.14
CA ALA A 61 23.74 5.17 17.25
C ALA A 61 23.59 6.02 18.52
N LEU A 62 22.57 5.71 19.34
CA LEU A 62 22.43 6.34 20.65
C LEU A 62 23.65 6.03 21.54
N PRO A 63 24.14 7.00 22.33
CA PRO A 63 25.06 6.73 23.44
C PRO A 63 24.50 5.63 24.36
N ASP A 64 25.38 4.81 24.94
CA ASP A 64 24.97 3.61 25.70
C ASP A 64 24.04 3.92 26.87
N GLU A 65 24.26 5.03 27.59
CA GLU A 65 23.38 5.45 28.69
C GLU A 65 21.97 5.78 28.20
N LEU A 66 21.86 6.47 27.06
CA LEU A 66 20.56 6.84 26.47
C LEU A 66 19.88 5.62 25.85
N LYS A 67 20.64 4.73 25.21
CA LYS A 67 20.17 3.44 24.71
C LYS A 67 19.57 2.61 25.83
N HIS A 68 20.28 2.47 26.95
CA HIS A 68 19.84 1.71 28.11
C HIS A 68 18.61 2.35 28.77
N ARG A 69 18.58 3.68 28.91
CA ARG A 69 17.41 4.41 29.42
C ARG A 69 16.18 4.22 28.53
N CYS A 70 16.32 4.34 27.21
CA CYS A 70 15.25 4.05 26.26
C CYS A 70 14.78 2.60 26.39
N GLN A 71 15.70 1.65 26.54
CA GLN A 71 15.37 0.24 26.73
C GLN A 71 14.54 0.04 28.02
N ILE A 72 14.98 0.55 29.17
CA ILE A 72 14.23 0.47 30.43
C ILE A 72 12.82 1.01 30.24
N HIS A 73 12.66 2.20 29.64
CA HIS A 73 11.34 2.77 29.42
C HIS A 73 10.43 1.89 28.55
N ILE A 74 10.98 1.24 27.53
CA ILE A 74 10.23 0.31 26.67
C ILE A 74 9.86 -0.97 27.43
N GLU A 75 10.78 -1.53 28.22
CA GLU A 75 10.55 -2.78 28.98
C GLU A 75 9.56 -2.59 30.14
N GLU A 76 9.64 -1.44 30.83
CA GLU A 76 8.72 -1.04 31.91
C GLU A 76 7.38 -0.50 31.41
N GLN A 77 7.17 -0.44 30.08
CA GLN A 77 5.94 0.05 29.44
C GLN A 77 5.66 1.55 29.67
N THR A 78 6.69 2.33 30.01
CA THR A 78 6.64 3.80 30.06
C THR A 78 6.92 4.39 28.67
N TYR A 79 6.17 3.93 27.66
CA TYR A 79 6.43 4.18 26.24
C TYR A 79 6.44 5.66 25.85
N VAL A 80 5.62 6.49 26.50
CA VAL A 80 5.57 7.94 26.22
C VAL A 80 6.90 8.61 26.57
N ALA A 81 7.50 8.24 27.71
CA ALA A 81 8.81 8.75 28.10
C ALA A 81 9.89 8.33 27.10
N ALA A 82 9.87 7.06 26.66
CA ALA A 82 10.76 6.57 25.61
C ALA A 82 10.59 7.38 24.31
N LEU A 83 9.35 7.56 23.84
CA LEU A 83 9.05 8.25 22.59
C LEU A 83 9.40 9.74 22.63
N ASN A 84 9.19 10.41 23.76
CA ASN A 84 9.60 11.80 23.94
C ASN A 84 11.12 11.94 23.88
N LEU A 85 11.85 11.06 24.59
CA LEU A 85 13.31 11.03 24.54
C LEU A 85 13.82 10.80 23.11
N LEU A 86 13.28 9.79 22.42
CA LEU A 86 13.67 9.46 21.06
C LEU A 86 13.35 10.57 20.05
N ASN A 87 12.20 11.22 20.16
CA ASN A 87 11.85 12.37 19.29
C ASN A 87 12.81 13.55 19.50
N THR A 88 13.13 13.89 20.75
CA THR A 88 14.09 14.97 21.04
C THR A 88 15.45 14.69 20.43
N LEU A 89 15.95 13.46 20.55
CA LEU A 89 17.25 13.05 20.01
C LEU A 89 17.28 13.02 18.48
N LEU A 90 16.19 12.58 17.85
CA LEU A 90 16.08 12.55 16.39
C LEU A 90 16.03 13.97 15.80
N CYS A 91 15.36 14.89 16.51
CA CYS A 91 15.19 16.27 16.10
C CYS A 91 16.36 17.19 16.49
N ASP A 92 17.36 16.67 17.20
CA ASP A 92 18.51 17.46 17.62
C ASP A 92 19.30 17.99 16.40
N GLY A 93 19.65 19.27 16.47
CA GLY A 93 20.41 19.96 15.42
C GLY A 93 19.65 20.36 14.14
N ILE A 94 18.32 20.19 14.06
CA ILE A 94 17.51 20.56 12.87
C ILE A 94 17.37 22.08 12.67
N SER A 95 17.52 22.90 13.73
CA SER A 95 17.33 24.36 13.68
C SER A 95 18.49 25.14 13.06
N HIS A 96 19.55 24.48 12.57
CA HIS A 96 20.75 25.14 12.04
C HIS A 96 20.85 24.99 10.52
N ALA A 97 21.54 25.93 9.86
CA ALA A 97 21.80 25.90 8.42
C ALA A 97 22.47 24.58 7.94
N ASP A 98 23.17 23.88 8.84
CA ASP A 98 23.82 22.59 8.62
C ASP A 98 22.94 21.36 8.95
N ALA A 99 21.62 21.52 9.07
CA ALA A 99 20.71 20.42 9.45
C ALA A 99 20.81 19.18 8.53
N SER A 100 21.20 19.38 7.26
CA SER A 100 21.36 18.29 6.28
C SER A 100 22.64 17.46 6.46
N THR A 101 23.64 17.94 7.20
CA THR A 101 24.95 17.26 7.36
C THR A 101 25.14 16.60 8.72
N LYS A 102 24.37 16.98 9.74
CA LYS A 102 24.43 16.34 11.06
C LYS A 102 23.74 14.98 11.03
N PRO A 103 24.34 13.89 11.54
CA PRO A 103 23.69 12.59 11.58
C PRO A 103 22.51 12.58 12.56
N GLY A 104 21.44 11.85 12.23
CA GLY A 104 20.27 11.66 13.09
C GLY A 104 20.53 10.57 14.13
N SER A 105 20.26 10.85 15.40
CA SER A 105 20.38 9.86 16.48
C SER A 105 19.21 8.89 16.45
N ILE A 106 19.48 7.60 16.24
CA ILE A 106 18.45 6.56 16.11
C ILE A 106 18.63 5.43 17.12
N PRO A 107 17.54 4.86 17.64
CA PRO A 107 17.59 3.71 18.52
C PRO A 107 17.93 2.43 17.74
N PRO A 108 18.36 1.37 18.45
CA PRO A 108 18.61 0.07 17.83
C PRO A 108 17.38 -0.49 17.08
N PRO A 109 17.57 -1.31 16.03
CA PRO A 109 16.47 -1.90 15.25
C PRO A 109 15.43 -2.65 16.08
N ALA A 110 15.84 -3.29 17.17
CA ALA A 110 14.92 -3.96 18.09
C ALA A 110 13.90 -2.99 18.71
N GLN A 111 14.32 -1.75 19.04
CA GLN A 111 13.43 -0.74 19.63
C GLN A 111 12.45 -0.24 18.57
N LEU A 112 12.93 0.04 17.35
CA LEU A 112 12.08 0.41 16.20
C LEU A 112 11.02 -0.67 15.90
N SER A 113 11.42 -1.94 16.00
CA SER A 113 10.55 -3.11 15.84
C SER A 113 9.41 -3.14 16.87
N VAL A 114 9.70 -2.79 18.12
CA VAL A 114 8.70 -2.68 19.20
C VAL A 114 7.75 -1.51 18.93
N LEU A 115 8.27 -0.32 18.58
CA LEU A 115 7.44 0.84 18.26
C LEU A 115 6.45 0.54 17.13
N ALA A 116 6.89 -0.17 16.10
CA ALA A 116 6.02 -0.59 15.01
C ALA A 116 4.94 -1.59 15.46
N THR A 117 5.21 -2.43 16.46
CA THR A 117 4.19 -3.28 17.09
C THR A 117 3.20 -2.45 17.91
N LEU A 118 3.68 -1.47 18.70
CA LEU A 118 2.84 -0.63 19.55
C LEU A 118 1.78 0.13 18.75
N ALA A 119 2.12 0.57 17.54
CA ALA A 119 1.22 1.27 16.62
C ALA A 119 -0.08 0.51 16.26
N ILE A 120 -0.11 -0.82 16.40
CA ILE A 120 -1.26 -1.67 15.99
C ILE A 120 -1.73 -2.65 17.06
N HIS A 121 -0.98 -2.79 18.16
CA HIS A 121 -1.29 -3.80 19.16
C HIS A 121 -2.60 -3.48 19.90
N PRO A 122 -3.53 -4.45 20.09
CA PRO A 122 -4.84 -4.21 20.70
C PRO A 122 -4.82 -3.50 22.05
N LYS A 123 -3.81 -3.76 22.90
CA LYS A 123 -3.68 -3.10 24.22
C LYS A 123 -3.54 -1.58 24.15
N HIS A 124 -2.95 -1.06 23.06
CA HIS A 124 -2.72 0.37 22.87
C HIS A 124 -3.66 0.97 21.82
N THR A 125 -4.65 0.19 21.34
CA THR A 125 -5.56 0.59 20.27
C THR A 125 -7.03 0.26 20.62
N SER A 126 -7.51 -0.94 20.30
CA SER A 126 -8.93 -1.31 20.44
C SER A 126 -9.37 -1.79 21.82
N LYS A 127 -8.42 -2.06 22.74
CA LYS A 127 -8.69 -2.58 24.10
C LYS A 127 -8.16 -1.68 25.21
N ILE A 128 -8.09 -0.37 24.98
CA ILE A 128 -7.70 0.59 26.01
C ILE A 128 -8.77 0.57 27.12
N THR A 129 -8.39 0.13 28.32
CA THR A 129 -9.28 0.04 29.50
C THR A 129 -9.08 1.18 30.48
N ASN A 130 -7.93 1.84 30.45
CA ASN A 130 -7.54 2.85 31.43
C ASN A 130 -7.93 4.25 30.94
N LEU A 131 -8.32 5.10 31.89
CA LEU A 131 -8.72 6.49 31.68
C LEU A 131 -7.56 7.41 31.30
N ASP A 132 -6.32 6.94 31.37
CA ASP A 132 -5.14 7.72 31.00
C ASP A 132 -4.78 7.45 29.52
N PRO A 133 -5.12 8.37 28.60
CA PRO A 133 -5.22 8.08 27.18
C PRO A 133 -3.98 8.60 26.46
N HIS A 134 -2.78 8.26 26.92
CA HIS A 134 -1.60 8.55 26.12
C HIS A 134 -1.68 7.75 24.81
N ASP A 135 -1.70 8.45 23.68
CA ASP A 135 -1.84 7.85 22.35
C ASP A 135 -0.51 7.24 21.88
N VAL A 136 -0.06 6.20 22.58
CA VAL A 136 1.19 5.48 22.32
C VAL A 136 1.22 4.96 20.88
N ALA A 137 0.09 4.53 20.34
CA ALA A 137 0.01 4.01 18.98
C ALA A 137 0.34 5.09 17.94
N SER A 138 -0.34 6.25 18.02
CA SER A 138 -0.08 7.35 17.09
C SER A 138 1.30 7.98 17.29
N LEU A 139 1.76 8.13 18.54
CA LEU A 139 3.11 8.64 18.82
C LEU A 139 4.20 7.73 18.26
N SER A 140 4.04 6.41 18.40
CA SER A 140 4.97 5.43 17.83
C SER A 140 5.02 5.54 16.30
N LEU A 141 3.86 5.61 15.65
CA LEU A 141 3.81 5.72 14.20
C LEU A 141 4.37 7.05 13.69
N SER A 142 4.14 8.14 14.42
CA SER A 142 4.66 9.47 14.08
C SER A 142 6.19 9.50 14.18
N TYR A 143 6.75 8.92 15.24
CA TYR A 143 8.20 8.77 15.38
C TYR A 143 8.80 7.95 14.22
N LEU A 144 8.20 6.82 13.88
CA LEU A 144 8.66 5.97 12.78
C LEU A 144 8.63 6.68 11.42
N ARG A 145 7.58 7.47 11.15
CA ARG A 145 7.50 8.31 9.94
C ARG A 145 8.61 9.37 9.91
N ASN A 146 8.90 9.98 11.06
CA ASN A 146 10.00 10.94 11.18
C ASN A 146 11.37 10.29 10.91
N VAL A 147 11.60 9.06 11.41
CA VAL A 147 12.82 8.29 11.13
C VAL A 147 12.96 8.02 9.64
N LEU A 148 11.90 7.52 8.98
CA LEU A 148 11.91 7.27 7.54
C LEU A 148 12.17 8.54 6.73
N ALA A 149 11.53 9.66 7.10
CA ALA A 149 11.64 10.91 6.35
C ALA A 149 13.02 11.57 6.48
N MET A 150 13.67 11.47 7.64
CA MET A 150 14.94 12.17 7.90
C MET A 150 16.18 11.33 7.66
N VAL A 151 16.16 10.07 8.12
CA VAL A 151 17.33 9.17 8.11
C VAL A 151 17.21 8.13 7.01
N GLY A 152 16.01 7.88 6.50
CA GLY A 152 15.80 6.91 5.43
C GLY A 152 15.91 5.46 5.89
N PRO A 153 15.54 4.52 5.01
CA PRO A 153 15.38 3.12 5.37
C PRO A 153 16.71 2.37 5.56
N VAL A 154 17.73 2.73 4.75
CA VAL A 154 19.05 2.09 4.76
C VAL A 154 19.83 2.52 6.00
N ASN A 155 20.03 3.83 6.20
CA ASN A 155 20.79 4.34 7.35
C ASN A 155 20.08 4.01 8.68
N ALA A 156 18.74 4.02 8.72
CA ALA A 156 17.99 3.63 9.91
C ALA A 156 17.90 2.11 10.14
N ARG A 157 18.50 1.28 9.26
CA ARG A 157 18.48 -0.18 9.32
C ARG A 157 17.05 -0.73 9.50
N LEU A 158 16.06 -0.13 8.82
CA LEU A 158 14.64 -0.52 8.95
C LEU A 158 14.39 -1.95 8.50
N ARG A 159 15.20 -2.45 7.54
CA ARG A 159 15.22 -3.86 7.17
C ARG A 159 15.40 -4.77 8.39
N ASP A 160 16.37 -4.48 9.25
CA ASP A 160 16.67 -5.33 10.40
C ASP A 160 15.57 -5.29 11.46
N ALA A 161 14.88 -4.14 11.58
CA ALA A 161 13.77 -3.93 12.49
C ALA A 161 12.49 -4.65 12.06
N PHE A 162 12.21 -4.69 10.75
CA PHE A 162 10.92 -5.14 10.20
C PHE A 162 10.97 -6.53 9.55
N LEU A 163 12.14 -7.15 9.43
CA LEU A 163 12.26 -8.50 8.88
C LEU A 163 11.51 -9.54 9.74
N PHE A 164 10.57 -10.29 9.12
CA PHE A 164 9.91 -11.44 9.74
C PHE A 164 10.89 -12.62 9.85
N ARG A 165 11.37 -12.90 11.07
CA ARG A 165 12.32 -13.99 11.33
C ARG A 165 11.58 -15.31 11.60
N THR A 166 11.88 -16.35 10.82
CA THR A 166 11.31 -17.70 11.01
C THR A 166 11.88 -18.35 12.28
N GLU A 167 11.05 -19.07 13.04
CA GLU A 167 11.41 -19.77 14.29
C GLU A 167 12.71 -20.61 14.19
N GLY A 168 13.00 -21.20 13.03
CA GLY A 168 14.18 -22.04 12.79
C GLY A 168 15.53 -21.28 12.86
N THR A 169 15.55 -19.98 12.58
CA THR A 169 16.78 -19.17 12.61
C THR A 169 17.15 -18.78 14.04
N ARG A 170 16.20 -18.79 14.99
CA ARG A 170 16.47 -18.58 16.42
C ARG A 170 17.21 -19.77 17.04
N ARG A 171 16.88 -21.00 16.66
CA ARG A 171 17.55 -22.22 17.18
C ARG A 171 18.95 -22.44 16.60
N ARG A 172 19.20 -22.11 15.33
CA ARG A 172 20.53 -22.31 14.72
C ARG A 172 21.59 -21.32 15.20
N ARG A 173 21.23 -20.08 15.54
CA ARG A 173 22.17 -19.15 16.18
C ARG A 173 22.50 -19.55 17.62
N SER A 174 21.56 -20.16 18.34
CA SER A 174 21.78 -20.63 19.71
C SER A 174 22.68 -21.86 19.84
N SER A 175 22.93 -22.62 18.76
CA SER A 175 23.65 -23.91 18.84
C SER A 175 25.03 -23.90 18.17
N ASN A 176 25.38 -22.88 17.39
CA ASN A 176 26.63 -22.86 16.61
C ASN A 176 27.61 -21.76 17.05
N ASP A 177 27.38 -21.15 18.22
CA ASP A 177 28.11 -19.99 18.72
C ASP A 177 28.99 -20.31 19.95
N PHE A 178 29.56 -21.52 19.99
CA PHE A 178 30.53 -21.90 21.01
C PHE A 178 32.00 -21.70 20.57
N HIS A 179 32.27 -21.24 19.34
CA HIS A 179 33.64 -21.04 18.86
C HIS A 179 33.85 -19.82 17.94
N ARG A 180 33.32 -18.65 18.32
CA ARG A 180 33.90 -17.38 17.84
C ARG A 180 33.89 -16.34 18.96
N SER A 181 35.07 -16.12 19.52
CA SER A 181 35.36 -15.12 20.55
C SER A 181 34.96 -13.70 20.11
N GLY A 182 34.23 -12.98 20.99
CA GLY A 182 34.38 -11.53 21.16
C GLY A 182 33.09 -10.68 21.09
N PHE A 183 32.35 -10.57 22.20
CA PHE A 183 31.48 -9.42 22.56
C PHE A 183 30.32 -9.02 21.61
N GLU A 184 29.49 -9.96 21.11
CA GLU A 184 28.12 -9.58 20.71
C GLU A 184 27.19 -9.71 21.92
N SER A 185 26.91 -8.55 22.50
CA SER A 185 26.26 -8.34 23.79
C SER A 185 24.80 -8.76 23.81
N ASP A 186 24.39 -9.44 24.89
CA ASP A 186 22.98 -9.65 25.31
C ASP A 186 22.15 -8.34 25.41
N GLU A 187 22.79 -7.17 25.27
CA GLU A 187 22.22 -5.81 25.37
C GLU A 187 21.39 -5.33 24.17
N GLU A 188 21.36 -6.05 23.03
CA GLU A 188 20.45 -5.69 21.92
C GLU A 188 19.06 -6.35 22.02
N GLN A 189 18.90 -7.32 22.92
CA GLN A 189 17.64 -8.05 23.06
C GLN A 189 16.70 -7.38 24.07
N ILE A 190 15.71 -6.65 23.56
CA ILE A 190 14.65 -6.06 24.40
C ILE A 190 13.79 -7.17 25.00
N ARG A 191 13.70 -7.18 26.32
CA ARG A 191 12.88 -8.12 27.09
C ARG A 191 11.52 -7.49 27.35
N GLY A 192 10.48 -7.99 26.68
CA GLY A 192 9.15 -7.45 26.91
C GLY A 192 8.05 -8.23 26.22
N LYS A 193 6.83 -8.08 26.76
CA LYS A 193 5.61 -8.68 26.18
C LYS A 193 5.42 -8.27 24.71
N MET A 194 5.95 -7.11 24.31
CA MET A 194 5.79 -6.52 22.98
C MET A 194 6.97 -6.77 22.02
N ALA A 195 8.15 -7.14 22.53
CA ALA A 195 9.37 -7.37 21.75
C ALA A 195 9.52 -8.83 21.29
N GLY A 196 9.11 -9.79 22.14
CA GLY A 196 9.20 -11.21 21.86
C GLY A 196 7.96 -11.77 21.15
N GLY A 197 7.36 -12.82 21.73
CA GLY A 197 6.18 -13.50 21.17
C GLY A 197 4.88 -12.67 21.12
N GLY A 198 4.88 -11.42 21.59
CA GLY A 198 3.78 -10.47 21.39
C GLY A 198 3.97 -9.49 20.24
N SER A 199 5.14 -9.48 19.59
CA SER A 199 5.40 -8.62 18.44
C SER A 199 4.59 -9.02 17.21
N VAL A 200 4.30 -8.05 16.33
CA VAL A 200 3.69 -8.33 15.01
C VAL A 200 4.59 -9.24 14.18
N TRP A 201 5.91 -9.10 14.33
CA TRP A 201 6.92 -9.83 13.58
C TRP A 201 7.01 -11.31 13.98
N ALA A 202 6.77 -11.63 15.26
CA ALA A 202 6.70 -13.00 15.73
C ALA A 202 5.32 -13.64 15.46
N ARG A 203 4.23 -12.90 15.69
CA ARG A 203 2.87 -13.44 15.58
C ARG A 203 2.34 -13.53 14.15
N GLY A 204 2.79 -12.61 13.29
CA GLY A 204 2.31 -12.48 11.92
C GLY A 204 2.81 -13.56 10.96
N GLN A 205 3.80 -14.37 11.36
CA GLN A 205 4.48 -15.41 10.56
C GLN A 205 5.30 -14.87 9.36
N ASP A 206 4.65 -14.10 8.50
CA ASP A 206 5.25 -13.38 7.38
C ASP A 206 4.42 -12.15 6.98
N PHE A 207 5.01 -11.31 6.13
CA PHE A 207 4.39 -10.07 5.67
C PHE A 207 3.07 -10.30 4.93
N TRP A 208 2.98 -11.29 4.05
CA TRP A 208 1.79 -11.54 3.23
C TRP A 208 0.62 -12.06 4.07
N LYS A 209 0.91 -12.81 5.14
CA LYS A 209 -0.09 -13.23 6.13
C LYS A 209 -0.65 -12.05 6.92
N VAL A 210 0.22 -11.14 7.37
CA VAL A 210 -0.19 -9.90 8.05
C VAL A 210 -1.00 -9.02 7.11
N LEU A 211 -0.57 -8.85 5.85
CA LEU A 211 -1.27 -8.08 4.83
C LEU A 211 -2.68 -8.63 4.58
N GLY A 212 -2.81 -9.93 4.33
CA GLY A 212 -4.11 -10.56 4.09
C GLY A 212 -5.06 -10.44 5.29
N TRP A 213 -4.54 -10.51 6.51
CA TRP A 213 -5.33 -10.27 7.71
C TRP A 213 -5.79 -8.81 7.83
N ALA A 214 -4.90 -7.85 7.57
CA ALA A 214 -5.22 -6.43 7.62
C ALA A 214 -6.29 -6.06 6.57
N PHE A 215 -6.24 -6.62 5.35
CA PHE A 215 -7.31 -6.45 4.36
C PHE A 215 -8.62 -7.16 4.76
N ASN A 216 -8.56 -8.31 5.43
CA ASN A 216 -9.77 -8.87 6.04
C ASN A 216 -10.38 -7.92 7.09
N CYS A 217 -9.55 -7.19 7.83
CA CYS A 217 -10.05 -6.17 8.76
C CYS A 217 -10.74 -5.01 8.04
N SER A 218 -10.31 -4.60 6.84
CA SER A 218 -10.99 -3.53 6.10
C SER A 218 -12.42 -3.92 5.72
N ALA A 219 -12.64 -5.19 5.38
CA ALA A 219 -13.96 -5.72 5.07
C ALA A 219 -14.82 -5.99 6.31
N LEU A 220 -14.26 -6.65 7.33
CA LEU A 220 -15.02 -7.23 8.44
C LEU A 220 -14.94 -6.44 9.75
N TYR A 221 -13.85 -5.73 9.98
CA TYR A 221 -13.53 -5.12 11.28
C TYR A 221 -13.04 -3.66 11.14
N PRO A 222 -13.91 -2.70 10.74
CA PRO A 222 -13.51 -1.30 10.54
C PRO A 222 -12.81 -0.66 11.75
N HIS A 223 -13.23 -1.07 12.96
CA HIS A 223 -12.63 -0.61 14.23
C HIS A 223 -11.17 -1.04 14.43
N ARG A 224 -10.73 -2.10 13.75
CA ARG A 224 -9.32 -2.53 13.66
C ARG A 224 -8.64 -1.94 12.45
N TRP A 225 -9.35 -1.86 11.33
CA TRP A 225 -8.82 -1.30 10.08
C TRP A 225 -8.25 0.11 10.24
N ARG A 226 -8.89 0.98 11.05
CA ARG A 226 -8.36 2.32 11.34
C ARG A 226 -6.92 2.37 11.88
N TRP A 227 -6.44 1.28 12.48
CA TRP A 227 -5.07 1.16 12.98
C TRP A 227 -4.17 0.41 12.00
N TRP A 228 -4.70 -0.65 11.36
CA TRP A 228 -3.99 -1.39 10.34
C TRP A 228 -3.68 -0.57 9.08
N LYS A 229 -4.60 0.30 8.65
CA LYS A 229 -4.44 1.17 7.47
C LYS A 229 -3.20 2.06 7.56
N PRO A 230 -3.07 2.97 8.55
CA PRO A 230 -1.92 3.87 8.61
C PRO A 230 -0.60 3.14 8.89
N TRP A 231 -0.63 1.98 9.56
CA TRP A 231 0.53 1.12 9.73
C TRP A 231 0.96 0.46 8.42
N LEU A 232 0.02 -0.09 7.64
CA LEU A 232 0.33 -0.68 6.34
C LEU A 232 0.82 0.38 5.35
N GLU A 233 0.20 1.56 5.34
CA GLU A 233 0.67 2.69 4.53
C GLU A 233 2.13 3.01 4.85
N TYR A 234 2.47 3.13 6.14
CA TYR A 234 3.85 3.33 6.58
C TYR A 234 4.78 2.18 6.16
N VAL A 235 4.39 0.91 6.33
CA VAL A 235 5.23 -0.22 5.91
C VAL A 235 5.43 -0.22 4.39
N VAL A 236 4.42 0.15 3.61
CA VAL A 236 4.56 0.30 2.15
C VAL A 236 5.49 1.46 1.80
N ASP A 237 5.39 2.60 2.49
CA ASP A 237 6.33 3.73 2.31
C ASP A 237 7.77 3.30 2.59
N VAL A 238 7.99 2.46 3.62
CA VAL A 238 9.31 1.88 3.94
C VAL A 238 9.79 0.93 2.83
N LEU A 239 8.90 0.09 2.28
CA LEU A 239 9.25 -0.84 1.20
C LEU A 239 9.61 -0.09 -0.10
N GLU A 240 8.88 0.97 -0.44
CA GLU A 240 9.17 1.84 -1.59
C GLU A 240 10.50 2.56 -1.41
N ALA A 241 10.70 3.21 -0.27
CA ALA A 241 11.92 3.94 0.02
C ALA A 241 13.16 3.01 0.07
N ASP A 242 13.05 1.82 0.70
CA ASP A 242 14.18 0.89 0.83
C ASP A 242 14.57 0.30 -0.53
N TYR A 243 13.57 -0.02 -1.37
CA TYR A 243 13.80 -0.47 -2.74
C TYR A 243 14.49 0.61 -3.58
N GLU A 244 13.97 1.83 -3.58
CA GLU A 244 14.50 2.91 -4.42
C GLU A 244 15.89 3.35 -3.95
N GLU A 245 16.10 3.51 -2.64
CA GLU A 245 17.38 3.95 -2.10
C GLU A 245 18.51 2.93 -2.36
N ARG A 246 18.24 1.64 -2.16
CA ARG A 246 19.24 0.59 -2.45
C ARG A 246 19.54 0.49 -3.93
N LYS A 247 18.51 0.65 -4.78
CA LYS A 247 18.67 0.70 -6.23
C LYS A 247 19.54 1.90 -6.65
N ARG A 248 19.26 3.09 -6.11
CA ARG A 248 20.05 4.31 -6.34
C ARG A 248 21.51 4.12 -5.93
N LEU A 249 21.77 3.60 -4.73
CA LEU A 249 23.13 3.33 -4.23
C LEU A 249 23.89 2.33 -5.09
N ASP A 250 23.24 1.26 -5.54
CA ASP A 250 23.83 0.29 -6.46
C ASP A 250 24.14 0.93 -7.84
N GLU A 251 23.23 1.73 -8.39
CA GLU A 251 23.40 2.44 -9.67
C GLU A 251 24.52 3.49 -9.60
N GLU A 252 24.63 4.23 -8.49
CA GLU A 252 25.72 5.19 -8.24
C GLU A 252 27.07 4.50 -8.09
N SER A 253 27.11 3.37 -7.38
CA SER A 253 28.34 2.61 -7.17
C SER A 253 28.86 1.96 -8.45
N ALA A 254 27.97 1.53 -9.35
CA ALA A 254 28.34 0.96 -10.65
C ALA A 254 28.81 2.04 -11.65
N GLY A 255 28.35 3.29 -11.51
CA GLY A 255 28.61 4.36 -12.47
C GLY A 255 27.87 4.17 -13.80
N LYS A 256 27.92 5.19 -14.67
CA LYS A 256 27.05 5.29 -15.87
C LYS A 256 27.26 4.20 -16.95
N ASN A 257 28.39 3.48 -16.95
CA ASN A 257 28.82 2.60 -18.04
C ASN A 257 29.12 1.15 -17.64
N GLN A 258 28.81 0.73 -16.41
CA GLN A 258 29.03 -0.65 -15.97
C GLN A 258 27.73 -1.38 -15.63
N HIS A 259 27.77 -2.70 -15.75
CA HIS A 259 26.66 -3.57 -15.37
C HIS A 259 26.45 -3.53 -13.85
N CYS A 260 25.31 -3.02 -13.41
CA CYS A 260 24.94 -2.99 -12.01
C CYS A 260 24.50 -4.40 -11.53
N GLU A 261 25.21 -4.97 -10.56
CA GLU A 261 24.88 -6.28 -9.99
C GLU A 261 23.68 -6.23 -9.03
N TYR A 262 23.24 -5.04 -8.64
CA TYR A 262 22.15 -4.79 -7.69
C TYR A 262 22.36 -5.56 -6.37
N ALA A 263 23.53 -5.43 -5.77
CA ALA A 263 23.92 -6.17 -4.57
C ALA A 263 23.16 -5.67 -3.33
N LEU A 264 23.10 -4.35 -3.13
CA LEU A 264 22.33 -3.75 -2.03
C LEU A 264 20.83 -3.97 -2.21
N LEU A 265 20.32 -3.89 -3.44
CA LEU A 265 18.91 -4.09 -3.76
C LEU A 265 18.45 -5.52 -3.49
N GLN A 266 19.30 -6.53 -3.73
CA GLN A 266 19.04 -7.92 -3.35
C GLN A 266 18.84 -8.09 -1.84
N GLU A 267 19.39 -7.19 -1.05
CA GLU A 267 19.19 -7.17 0.40
C GLU A 267 17.97 -6.37 0.83
N SER A 268 17.22 -5.73 -0.07
CA SER A 268 16.05 -4.94 0.30
C SER A 268 15.00 -5.76 1.07
N LEU A 269 14.26 -5.08 1.94
CA LEU A 269 13.18 -5.67 2.75
C LEU A 269 12.09 -6.27 1.86
N LEU A 270 11.79 -5.61 0.74
CA LEU A 270 10.81 -6.10 -0.23
C LEU A 270 11.25 -7.42 -0.88
N VAL A 271 12.52 -7.51 -1.30
CA VAL A 271 13.09 -8.76 -1.85
C VAL A 271 13.02 -9.87 -0.81
N ALA A 272 13.33 -9.58 0.47
CA ALA A 272 13.22 -10.54 1.55
C ALA A 272 11.78 -11.05 1.79
N TYR A 273 10.75 -10.25 1.49
CA TYR A 273 9.34 -10.68 1.57
C TYR A 273 8.86 -11.47 0.37
N ILE A 274 9.38 -11.16 -0.82
CA ILE A 274 9.02 -11.86 -2.06
C ILE A 274 9.71 -13.22 -2.13
N MET A 275 10.92 -13.33 -1.56
CA MET A 275 11.73 -14.54 -1.68
C MET A 275 11.04 -15.73 -1.01
N PRO A 276 10.80 -16.83 -1.74
CA PRO A 276 10.15 -17.98 -1.15
C PRO A 276 11.07 -18.59 -0.09
N LYS A 277 10.50 -18.87 1.10
CA LYS A 277 11.23 -19.55 2.19
C LYS A 277 11.65 -20.98 1.81
N THR A 278 11.03 -21.55 0.78
CA THR A 278 11.33 -22.88 0.23
C THR A 278 11.45 -22.80 -1.29
N SER A 279 12.53 -23.32 -1.88
CA SER A 279 12.85 -23.17 -3.31
C SER A 279 11.85 -23.83 -4.28
N ARG A 280 10.79 -24.51 -3.80
CA ARG A 280 9.87 -25.30 -4.63
C ARG A 280 8.49 -24.66 -4.84
N SER A 281 8.20 -23.50 -4.25
CA SER A 281 6.89 -22.84 -4.39
C SER A 281 7.01 -21.47 -5.04
N SER A 282 6.23 -21.23 -6.09
CA SER A 282 6.08 -19.89 -6.66
C SER A 282 5.53 -18.93 -5.58
N PRO A 283 6.21 -17.80 -5.33
CA PRO A 283 5.73 -16.78 -4.40
C PRO A 283 4.53 -15.99 -4.95
N VAL A 284 4.23 -16.08 -6.25
CA VAL A 284 3.15 -15.32 -6.91
C VAL A 284 1.78 -15.67 -6.32
N LYS A 285 1.50 -16.96 -6.07
CA LYS A 285 0.19 -17.40 -5.58
C LYS A 285 -0.11 -16.88 -4.16
N PRO A 286 0.79 -16.99 -3.16
CA PRO A 286 0.61 -16.36 -1.85
C PRO A 286 0.46 -14.84 -1.93
N ILE A 287 1.29 -14.15 -2.73
CA ILE A 287 1.22 -12.70 -2.91
C ILE A 287 -0.14 -12.28 -3.46
N MET A 288 -0.59 -12.89 -4.55
CA MET A 288 -1.88 -12.61 -5.16
C MET A 288 -3.04 -12.95 -4.22
N SER A 289 -2.94 -14.05 -3.47
CA SER A 289 -3.97 -14.38 -2.49
C SER A 289 -4.07 -13.34 -1.37
N ALA A 290 -2.95 -12.74 -0.93
CA ALA A 290 -2.96 -11.72 0.11
C ALA A 290 -3.46 -10.38 -0.44
N LEU A 291 -3.00 -9.99 -1.64
CA LEU A 291 -3.44 -8.76 -2.33
C LEU A 291 -4.94 -8.74 -2.60
N PHE A 292 -5.57 -9.90 -2.79
CA PHE A 292 -7.01 -10.04 -3.02
C PHE A 292 -7.79 -10.59 -1.83
N ALA A 293 -7.21 -10.57 -0.63
CA ALA A 293 -7.95 -10.88 0.60
C ALA A 293 -9.15 -9.92 0.76
N ASP A 294 -10.31 -10.50 1.01
CA ASP A 294 -11.61 -9.82 0.88
C ASP A 294 -12.53 -10.02 2.09
N GLY A 295 -12.08 -10.73 3.13
CA GLY A 295 -12.89 -11.07 4.29
C GLY A 295 -13.88 -12.22 4.06
N GLY A 296 -13.91 -12.86 2.87
CA GLY A 296 -14.72 -14.05 2.62
C GLY A 296 -14.26 -15.27 3.42
N SER A 297 -15.04 -16.35 3.40
CA SER A 297 -14.73 -17.60 4.13
C SER A 297 -13.39 -18.21 3.70
N SER A 298 -13.07 -18.17 2.40
CA SER A 298 -11.78 -18.62 1.88
C SER A 298 -10.63 -17.75 2.41
N SER A 299 -10.78 -16.42 2.40
CA SER A 299 -9.76 -15.49 2.90
C SER A 299 -9.54 -15.62 4.41
N THR A 300 -10.62 -15.65 5.21
CA THR A 300 -10.56 -15.78 6.68
C THR A 300 -10.08 -17.15 7.15
N SER A 301 -10.17 -18.19 6.30
CA SER A 301 -9.55 -19.49 6.59
C SER A 301 -8.01 -19.42 6.52
N ILE A 302 -7.46 -18.62 5.59
CA ILE A 302 -6.03 -18.52 5.31
C ILE A 302 -5.35 -17.47 6.20
N TYR A 303 -6.03 -16.34 6.43
CA TYR A 303 -5.51 -15.18 7.15
C TYR A 303 -6.24 -15.02 8.49
N LYS A 304 -5.55 -15.41 9.56
CA LYS A 304 -6.06 -15.40 10.93
C LYS A 304 -5.63 -14.13 11.67
N GLU A 305 -6.30 -13.88 12.80
CA GLU A 305 -5.91 -12.82 13.74
C GLU A 305 -4.41 -12.88 14.05
N VAL A 306 -3.72 -11.75 13.91
CA VAL A 306 -2.32 -11.63 14.29
C VAL A 306 -2.22 -11.55 15.81
N PHE A 307 -3.10 -10.78 16.44
CA PHE A 307 -3.15 -10.65 17.90
C PHE A 307 -4.36 -11.40 18.47
N LYS A 308 -4.14 -12.13 19.56
CA LYS A 308 -5.20 -12.96 20.17
C LYS A 308 -6.41 -12.13 20.56
N ASN A 309 -7.59 -12.54 20.08
CA ASN A 309 -8.88 -11.90 20.34
C ASN A 309 -8.91 -10.44 19.89
N GLU A 310 -8.20 -10.04 18.83
CA GLU A 310 -8.12 -8.62 18.45
C GLU A 310 -9.44 -8.05 17.92
N THR A 311 -10.29 -8.90 17.35
CA THR A 311 -11.62 -8.53 16.85
C THR A 311 -12.65 -8.28 17.95
N LYS A 312 -12.37 -8.75 19.18
CA LYS A 312 -13.24 -8.53 20.33
C LYS A 312 -13.07 -7.09 20.83
N ILE A 313 -14.12 -6.28 20.64
CA ILE A 313 -14.25 -4.97 21.27
C ILE A 313 -14.30 -5.18 22.79
N ALA A 314 -13.60 -4.33 23.56
CA ALA A 314 -13.69 -4.38 25.01
C ALA A 314 -15.17 -4.27 25.41
N SER A 315 -15.70 -5.32 26.04
CA SER A 315 -17.02 -5.26 26.65
C SER A 315 -16.99 -4.09 27.61
N LYS A 316 -17.84 -3.08 27.37
CA LYS A 316 -18.18 -2.13 28.44
C LYS A 316 -18.69 -3.03 29.53
N THR A 317 -17.91 -3.22 30.59
CA THR A 317 -18.34 -3.96 31.77
C THR A 317 -19.71 -3.41 32.12
N THR A 318 -20.77 -4.18 31.83
CA THR A 318 -22.03 -4.06 32.54
C THR A 318 -21.60 -4.03 33.98
N LYS A 319 -21.78 -2.88 34.63
CA LYS A 319 -21.45 -2.68 36.03
C LYS A 319 -21.95 -3.95 36.72
N LYS A 320 -21.05 -4.82 37.17
CA LYS A 320 -21.42 -5.81 38.18
C LYS A 320 -22.10 -4.96 39.23
N ARG A 321 -23.42 -5.14 39.41
CA ARG A 321 -24.21 -4.38 40.38
C ARG A 321 -23.36 -4.37 41.64
N LYS A 322 -22.97 -3.19 42.09
CA LYS A 322 -22.36 -3.01 43.40
C LYS A 322 -23.46 -3.51 44.36
N ARG A 323 -23.44 -4.79 44.73
CA ARG A 323 -24.30 -5.31 45.78
C ARG A 323 -23.93 -4.48 47.01
N GLY A 324 -24.91 -3.79 47.57
CA GLY A 324 -24.70 -2.87 48.67
C GLY A 324 -24.02 -3.60 49.82
N LEU A 325 -22.85 -3.10 50.22
CA LEU A 325 -22.26 -3.42 51.50
C LEU A 325 -22.96 -2.50 52.50
N ASP A 326 -23.83 -3.07 53.32
CA ASP A 326 -24.50 -2.36 54.40
C ASP A 326 -23.69 -2.58 55.68
N LEU A 327 -22.79 -1.64 55.97
CA LEU A 327 -21.89 -1.70 57.12
C LEU A 327 -22.60 -1.37 58.43
N ASP A 328 -23.79 -0.76 58.37
CA ASP A 328 -24.54 -0.39 59.57
C ASP A 328 -25.37 -1.57 60.11
N ASN A 329 -25.44 -2.68 59.37
CA ASN A 329 -26.28 -3.84 59.68
C ASN A 329 -25.50 -5.17 59.70
N ASP A 330 -24.17 -5.13 59.87
CA ASP A 330 -23.27 -6.30 60.02
C ASP A 330 -23.42 -7.40 58.93
N ASN A 331 -23.85 -7.02 57.72
CA ASN A 331 -23.97 -7.96 56.61
C ASN A 331 -22.68 -7.98 55.77
N PHE A 332 -21.67 -8.68 56.30
CA PHE A 332 -20.45 -8.99 55.59
C PHE A 332 -20.76 -10.08 54.57
N GLY A 333 -20.91 -9.68 53.30
CA GLY A 333 -21.23 -10.61 52.22
C GLY A 333 -20.38 -11.87 52.30
N ASP A 334 -21.05 -13.01 52.45
CA ASP A 334 -20.36 -14.28 52.69
C ASP A 334 -19.45 -14.62 51.51
N TYR A 335 -18.27 -15.11 51.87
CA TYR A 335 -17.33 -15.77 50.97
C TYR A 335 -17.31 -17.24 51.37
N ASP A 336 -18.34 -18.02 51.02
CA ASP A 336 -18.22 -19.46 50.81
C ASP A 336 -19.53 -20.06 50.29
N ASP A 337 -19.63 -20.26 48.97
CA ASP A 337 -20.17 -21.54 48.47
C ASP A 337 -19.77 -21.76 47.01
N ASP A 338 -18.87 -22.71 46.80
CA ASP A 338 -18.49 -23.26 45.49
C ASP A 338 -19.33 -24.53 45.29
N SER A 339 -20.52 -24.41 44.68
CA SER A 339 -21.30 -25.58 44.28
C SER A 339 -22.04 -25.40 42.95
N SER A 340 -21.75 -26.34 42.06
CA SER A 340 -22.35 -26.55 40.74
C SER A 340 -23.80 -27.02 40.86
N THR A 341 -24.77 -26.37 40.18
CA THR A 341 -25.69 -27.00 39.19
C THR A 341 -26.79 -26.05 38.67
N GLY A 342 -27.07 -26.15 37.36
CA GLY A 342 -28.41 -26.27 36.77
C GLY A 342 -29.52 -25.25 37.06
N GLY A 343 -29.92 -24.53 36.00
CA GLY A 343 -31.34 -24.46 35.63
C GLY A 343 -32.04 -23.09 35.73
N SER A 344 -32.66 -22.72 34.59
CA SER A 344 -33.88 -21.89 34.44
C SER A 344 -33.71 -20.38 34.18
N GLU A 345 -33.97 -19.98 32.92
CA GLU A 345 -34.69 -18.73 32.52
C GLU A 345 -36.09 -18.65 33.19
N PRO A 346 -36.92 -17.56 33.10
CA PRO A 346 -36.90 -16.31 32.28
C PRO A 346 -37.29 -15.04 33.14
N PRO A 347 -37.78 -13.86 32.63
CA PRO A 347 -38.00 -13.39 31.26
C PRO A 347 -37.28 -12.07 30.88
N THR A 348 -37.18 -11.92 29.56
CA THR A 348 -36.66 -10.81 28.75
C THR A 348 -37.38 -9.48 28.99
N PRO A 349 -36.65 -8.35 28.92
CA PRO A 349 -37.16 -7.18 28.22
C PRO A 349 -36.22 -6.77 27.07
N GLU A 350 -36.81 -6.75 25.87
CA GLU A 350 -36.51 -5.88 24.73
C GLU A 350 -35.06 -5.77 24.23
N HIS A 351 -34.72 -6.71 23.36
CA HIS A 351 -33.57 -6.64 22.45
C HIS A 351 -33.66 -5.41 21.53
N GLN A 352 -32.77 -4.42 21.72
CA GLN A 352 -32.25 -3.65 20.60
C GLN A 352 -31.45 -4.61 19.70
N ARG A 353 -32.09 -5.03 18.61
CA ARG A 353 -31.48 -5.83 17.54
C ARG A 353 -30.40 -4.99 16.86
N THR A 354 -29.17 -5.07 17.34
CA THR A 354 -28.02 -4.93 16.44
C THR A 354 -28.05 -6.18 15.57
N SER A 355 -28.51 -6.01 14.33
CA SER A 355 -28.62 -7.08 13.36
C SER A 355 -27.23 -7.63 13.05
N ALA A 356 -26.85 -8.71 13.73
CA ALA A 356 -25.93 -9.70 13.18
C ALA A 356 -26.62 -10.26 11.92
N ARG A 357 -26.38 -9.60 10.79
CA ARG A 357 -26.91 -9.98 9.48
C ARG A 357 -26.44 -11.40 9.22
N LYS A 358 -27.38 -12.34 9.12
CA LYS A 358 -27.11 -13.66 8.53
C LYS A 358 -26.40 -13.40 7.19
N VAL A 359 -25.17 -13.89 7.09
CA VAL A 359 -24.35 -13.80 5.88
C VAL A 359 -24.91 -14.84 4.92
N ASP A 360 -25.91 -14.43 4.15
CA ASP A 360 -26.32 -15.10 2.92
C ASP A 360 -25.99 -14.13 1.78
N ASP A 361 -25.18 -14.60 0.82
CA ASP A 361 -24.67 -13.92 -0.37
C ASP A 361 -24.01 -12.53 -0.18
N PHE A 362 -23.08 -12.41 0.76
CA PHE A 362 -22.15 -11.27 0.76
C PHE A 362 -21.15 -11.44 -0.39
N VAL A 363 -21.35 -10.75 -1.51
CA VAL A 363 -20.29 -10.52 -2.50
C VAL A 363 -19.24 -9.65 -1.81
N PRO A 364 -18.07 -10.18 -1.41
CA PRO A 364 -17.22 -9.50 -0.43
C PRO A 364 -16.86 -8.07 -0.86
N TRP A 365 -16.51 -7.94 -2.14
CA TRP A 365 -16.13 -6.71 -2.82
C TRP A 365 -17.24 -5.67 -3.01
N ALA A 366 -18.51 -5.95 -2.69
CA ALA A 366 -19.58 -4.97 -2.81
C ALA A 366 -19.57 -3.89 -1.71
N SER A 367 -18.75 -4.07 -0.66
CA SER A 367 -18.61 -3.08 0.42
C SER A 367 -17.68 -1.92 0.04
N SER A 368 -18.11 -0.68 0.33
CA SER A 368 -17.31 0.55 0.14
C SER A 368 -15.94 0.48 0.85
N SER A 369 -15.86 -0.27 1.95
CA SER A 369 -14.63 -0.46 2.73
C SER A 369 -13.53 -1.24 2.00
N LEU A 370 -13.88 -2.08 1.02
CA LEU A 370 -12.87 -2.79 0.22
C LEU A 370 -12.39 -1.94 -0.96
N THR A 371 -13.26 -1.13 -1.57
CA THR A 371 -12.88 -0.27 -2.69
C THR A 371 -11.89 0.81 -2.28
N GLU A 372 -11.92 1.29 -1.03
CA GLU A 372 -10.90 2.22 -0.51
C GLU A 372 -9.50 1.61 -0.41
N THR A 373 -9.38 0.27 -0.39
CA THR A 373 -8.08 -0.41 -0.30
C THR A 373 -7.37 -0.60 -1.65
N VAL A 374 -8.07 -0.33 -2.75
CA VAL A 374 -7.55 -0.54 -4.12
C VAL A 374 -6.22 0.19 -4.38
N PRO A 375 -6.04 1.48 -4.03
CA PRO A 375 -4.75 2.16 -4.24
C PRO A 375 -3.58 1.47 -3.52
N LEU A 376 -3.78 1.04 -2.27
CA LEU A 376 -2.75 0.37 -1.49
C LEU A 376 -2.40 -1.01 -2.09
N ARG A 377 -3.40 -1.76 -2.58
CA ARG A 377 -3.17 -3.03 -3.29
C ARG A 377 -2.37 -2.83 -4.58
N LEU A 378 -2.65 -1.76 -5.33
CA LEU A 378 -1.95 -1.44 -6.56
C LEU A 378 -0.52 -0.96 -6.32
N ARG A 379 -0.26 -0.18 -5.27
CA ARG A 379 1.11 0.18 -4.84
C ARG A 379 1.95 -1.07 -4.57
N LEU A 380 1.42 -2.01 -3.78
CA LEU A 380 2.10 -3.27 -3.48
C LEU A 380 2.30 -4.15 -4.72
N PHE A 381 1.31 -4.24 -5.60
CA PHE A 381 1.45 -4.94 -6.88
C PHE A 381 2.54 -4.31 -7.75
N ALA A 382 2.58 -2.98 -7.85
CA ALA A 382 3.59 -2.25 -8.59
C ALA A 382 5.00 -2.49 -8.04
N LEU A 383 5.16 -2.51 -6.71
CA LEU A 383 6.41 -2.88 -6.04
C LEU A 383 6.91 -4.27 -6.42
N VAL A 384 6.05 -5.29 -6.32
CA VAL A 384 6.41 -6.67 -6.69
C VAL A 384 6.77 -6.77 -8.17
N ARG A 385 6.04 -6.03 -9.01
CA ARG A 385 6.34 -5.92 -10.44
C ARG A 385 7.70 -5.28 -10.69
N ASN A 386 8.03 -4.18 -10.00
CA ASN A 386 9.28 -3.46 -10.18
C ASN A 386 10.48 -4.35 -9.83
N VAL A 387 10.41 -5.08 -8.72
CA VAL A 387 11.39 -6.10 -8.35
C VAL A 387 11.56 -7.13 -9.47
N SER A 388 10.45 -7.74 -9.91
CA SER A 388 10.47 -8.77 -10.96
C SER A 388 11.10 -8.25 -12.26
N LYS A 389 10.72 -7.05 -12.69
CA LYS A 389 11.23 -6.38 -13.90
C LYS A 389 12.73 -6.08 -13.81
N THR A 390 13.21 -5.65 -12.65
CA THR A 390 14.65 -5.34 -12.44
C THR A 390 15.50 -6.61 -12.52
N PHE A 391 15.07 -7.71 -11.88
CA PHE A 391 15.78 -8.99 -11.93
C PHE A 391 15.70 -9.67 -13.31
N GLU A 392 14.57 -9.56 -14.02
CA GLU A 392 14.47 -10.03 -15.41
C GLU A 392 15.40 -9.28 -16.38
N ARG A 393 15.52 -7.96 -16.23
CA ARG A 393 16.46 -7.14 -17.02
C ARG A 393 17.90 -7.57 -16.77
N LYS A 394 18.28 -7.76 -15.50
CA LYS A 394 19.60 -8.31 -15.11
C LYS A 394 19.85 -9.65 -15.81
N ARG A 395 18.89 -10.58 -15.77
CA ARG A 395 18.98 -11.88 -16.45
C ARG A 395 19.22 -11.72 -17.96
N THR A 396 18.42 -10.90 -18.63
CA THR A 396 18.53 -10.69 -20.07
C THR A 396 19.86 -10.04 -20.46
N ALA A 397 20.37 -9.12 -19.65
CA ALA A 397 21.67 -8.50 -19.86
C ALA A 397 22.81 -9.52 -19.69
N LEU A 398 22.78 -10.33 -18.63
CA LEU A 398 23.77 -11.39 -18.41
C LEU A 398 23.77 -12.43 -19.54
N THR A 399 22.59 -12.87 -20.00
CA THR A 399 22.50 -13.80 -21.14
C THR A 399 23.05 -13.21 -22.45
N ARG A 400 22.94 -11.89 -22.66
CA ARG A 400 23.48 -11.22 -23.85
C ARG A 400 24.99 -11.01 -23.79
N LEU A 401 25.55 -10.80 -22.60
CA LEU A 401 27.00 -10.64 -22.40
C LEU A 401 27.73 -11.99 -22.35
N GLN A 402 27.06 -13.05 -21.91
CA GLN A 402 27.61 -14.40 -21.85
C GLN A 402 27.14 -15.23 -23.05
N LEU A 403 27.69 -14.98 -24.25
CA LEU A 403 27.75 -16.03 -25.27
C LEU A 403 28.60 -17.18 -24.69
N SER A 404 27.97 -18.34 -24.45
CA SER A 404 28.59 -19.64 -24.14
C SER A 404 28.67 -20.05 -22.65
N ARG A 405 27.78 -20.98 -22.28
CA ARG A 405 28.03 -22.23 -21.51
C ARG A 405 27.93 -22.32 -19.97
N ALA A 406 27.53 -21.32 -19.19
CA ALA A 406 27.38 -21.53 -17.74
C ALA A 406 26.29 -20.71 -17.01
N VAL A 407 25.13 -20.48 -17.63
CA VAL A 407 24.05 -19.66 -17.02
C VAL A 407 23.11 -20.49 -16.12
N ASP A 408 23.15 -21.82 -16.19
CA ASP A 408 22.26 -22.69 -15.40
C ASP A 408 22.62 -22.75 -13.90
N ASP A 409 23.80 -22.25 -13.50
CA ASP A 409 24.30 -22.36 -12.13
C ASP A 409 24.19 -21.08 -11.28
N VAL A 410 23.56 -20.00 -11.79
CA VAL A 410 23.27 -18.81 -10.95
C VAL A 410 21.89 -18.98 -10.33
N PRO A 411 21.78 -19.38 -9.04
CA PRO A 411 20.50 -19.49 -8.37
C PRO A 411 19.80 -18.13 -8.37
N ASP A 412 18.72 -18.08 -9.15
CA ASP A 412 17.79 -16.97 -9.21
C ASP A 412 17.19 -16.77 -7.82
N LYS A 413 17.57 -15.67 -7.15
CA LYS A 413 16.97 -15.34 -5.86
C LYS A 413 15.49 -14.95 -6.06
N CYS A 414 15.12 -14.33 -7.20
CA CYS A 414 13.79 -13.78 -7.45
C CYS A 414 13.14 -14.31 -8.75
N GLY A 415 12.72 -15.57 -8.74
CA GLY A 415 12.15 -16.25 -9.93
C GLY A 415 10.72 -15.88 -10.34
N ILE A 416 10.24 -14.66 -10.08
CA ILE A 416 8.91 -14.22 -10.54
C ILE A 416 9.02 -13.66 -11.96
N LYS A 417 8.28 -14.27 -12.90
CA LYS A 417 8.11 -13.70 -14.24
C LYS A 417 7.06 -12.59 -14.23
N VAL A 418 7.33 -11.47 -14.90
CA VAL A 418 6.39 -10.33 -14.99
C VAL A 418 5.10 -10.75 -15.72
N SER A 419 5.19 -11.60 -16.74
CA SER A 419 4.01 -12.11 -17.45
C SER A 419 3.10 -12.95 -16.55
N GLU A 420 3.67 -13.85 -15.75
CA GLU A 420 2.92 -14.66 -14.77
C GLU A 420 2.22 -13.76 -13.74
N LEU A 421 2.91 -12.69 -13.30
CA LEU A 421 2.35 -11.71 -12.38
C LEU A 421 1.13 -11.00 -12.98
N TYR A 422 1.19 -10.61 -14.25
CA TYR A 422 0.07 -9.97 -14.96
C TYR A 422 -1.11 -10.91 -15.15
N GLU A 423 -0.86 -12.13 -15.62
CA GLU A 423 -1.90 -13.16 -15.78
C GLU A 423 -2.62 -13.43 -14.46
N LYS A 424 -1.88 -13.65 -13.37
CA LYS A 424 -2.47 -13.95 -12.05
C LYS A 424 -3.22 -12.76 -11.45
N PHE A 425 -2.78 -11.54 -11.75
CA PHE A 425 -3.50 -10.34 -11.37
C PHE A 425 -4.81 -10.20 -12.15
N VAL A 426 -4.76 -10.37 -13.48
CA VAL A 426 -5.91 -10.34 -14.39
C VAL A 426 -6.95 -11.40 -14.02
N ASP A 427 -6.50 -12.63 -13.74
CA ASP A 427 -7.33 -13.74 -13.26
C ASP A 427 -8.19 -13.34 -12.05
N LYS A 428 -7.70 -12.43 -11.21
CA LYS A 428 -8.42 -11.94 -10.03
C LYS A 428 -9.35 -10.78 -10.38
N ILE A 429 -8.89 -9.80 -11.16
CA ILE A 429 -9.67 -8.60 -11.43
C ILE A 429 -10.84 -8.84 -12.40
N ALA A 430 -10.70 -9.73 -13.39
CA ALA A 430 -11.69 -9.92 -14.45
C ALA A 430 -13.11 -10.26 -13.91
N TYR A 431 -13.14 -11.02 -12.82
CA TYR A 431 -14.38 -11.50 -12.19
C TYR A 431 -14.89 -10.62 -11.05
N LEU A 432 -14.22 -9.51 -10.73
CA LEU A 432 -14.70 -8.60 -9.69
C LEU A 432 -15.99 -7.89 -10.11
N PRO A 433 -16.85 -7.50 -9.16
CA PRO A 433 -18.01 -6.65 -9.45
C PRO A 433 -17.61 -5.37 -10.18
N LEU A 434 -18.45 -4.90 -11.10
CA LEU A 434 -18.16 -3.73 -11.96
C LEU A 434 -17.61 -2.50 -11.21
N THR A 435 -18.16 -2.17 -10.05
CA THR A 435 -17.75 -1.00 -9.27
C THR A 435 -16.29 -1.10 -8.81
N VAL A 436 -15.88 -2.29 -8.36
CA VAL A 436 -14.52 -2.57 -7.92
C VAL A 436 -13.58 -2.71 -9.10
N PHE A 437 -14.01 -3.43 -10.13
CA PHE A 437 -13.27 -3.55 -11.39
C PHE A 437 -12.91 -2.18 -11.94
N SER A 438 -13.90 -1.29 -12.06
CA SER A 438 -13.70 0.09 -12.51
C SER A 438 -12.69 0.84 -11.66
N ARG A 439 -12.71 0.67 -10.34
CA ARG A 439 -11.76 1.31 -9.44
C ARG A 439 -10.33 0.82 -9.65
N PHE A 440 -10.13 -0.48 -9.90
CA PHE A 440 -8.83 -1.03 -10.26
C PHE A 440 -8.33 -0.43 -11.57
N ILE A 441 -9.12 -0.53 -12.65
CA ILE A 441 -8.72 -0.05 -13.97
C ILE A 441 -8.41 1.46 -13.95
N ALA A 442 -9.28 2.26 -13.32
CA ALA A 442 -9.08 3.70 -13.22
C ALA A 442 -7.86 4.10 -12.37
N SER A 443 -7.33 3.22 -11.52
CA SER A 443 -6.19 3.52 -10.65
C SER A 443 -4.86 2.94 -11.15
N LEU A 444 -4.86 2.15 -12.24
CA LEU A 444 -3.64 1.51 -12.76
C LEU A 444 -2.57 2.53 -13.15
N HIS A 445 -2.95 3.60 -13.85
CA HIS A 445 -2.02 4.64 -14.33
C HIS A 445 -1.37 5.47 -13.20
N ASN A 446 -1.96 5.47 -12.00
CA ASN A 446 -1.38 6.16 -10.84
C ASN A 446 -0.19 5.41 -10.22
N HIS A 447 -0.03 4.12 -10.53
CA HIS A 447 0.91 3.23 -9.85
C HIS A 447 1.83 2.46 -10.81
N LEU A 448 1.53 2.45 -12.11
CA LEU A 448 2.26 1.68 -13.12
C LEU A 448 2.57 2.57 -14.32
N ASP A 449 3.72 2.32 -14.96
CA ASP A 449 4.05 2.98 -16.23
C ASP A 449 3.17 2.48 -17.38
N VAL A 450 3.02 3.35 -18.38
CA VAL A 450 2.26 3.14 -19.63
C VAL A 450 2.40 1.72 -20.18
N VAL A 451 3.62 1.23 -20.33
CA VAL A 451 3.89 -0.08 -20.94
C VAL A 451 3.25 -1.19 -20.11
N SER A 452 3.37 -1.12 -18.79
CA SER A 452 2.73 -2.09 -17.90
C SER A 452 1.21 -1.97 -17.85
N VAL A 453 0.66 -0.76 -17.91
CA VAL A 453 -0.79 -0.57 -18.01
C VAL A 453 -1.31 -1.21 -19.29
N VAL A 454 -0.70 -0.91 -20.44
CA VAL A 454 -1.09 -1.49 -21.74
C VAL A 454 -0.99 -3.01 -21.72
N ALA A 455 0.12 -3.58 -21.24
CA ALA A 455 0.30 -5.03 -21.14
C ALA A 455 -0.77 -5.71 -20.26
N ILE A 456 -1.09 -5.14 -19.09
CA ILE A 456 -2.14 -5.69 -18.20
C ILE A 456 -3.51 -5.63 -18.88
N LEU A 457 -3.84 -4.50 -19.54
CA LEU A 457 -5.11 -4.36 -20.24
C LEU A 457 -5.21 -5.32 -21.44
N GLN A 458 -4.10 -5.59 -22.15
CA GLN A 458 -4.05 -6.62 -23.19
C GLN A 458 -4.28 -8.02 -22.64
N VAL A 459 -3.64 -8.39 -21.53
CA VAL A 459 -3.84 -9.70 -20.86
C VAL A 459 -5.29 -9.84 -20.36
N LEU A 460 -5.95 -8.73 -20.03
CA LEU A 460 -7.36 -8.70 -19.61
C LEU A 460 -8.36 -8.85 -20.77
N MET A 461 -8.00 -8.45 -21.99
CA MET A 461 -8.91 -8.49 -23.15
C MET A 461 -9.54 -9.88 -23.42
N PRO A 462 -8.81 -11.00 -23.40
CA PRO A 462 -9.38 -12.33 -23.57
C PRO A 462 -10.53 -12.67 -22.61
N TYR A 463 -10.55 -12.10 -21.40
CA TYR A 463 -11.62 -12.30 -20.42
C TYR A 463 -12.87 -11.46 -20.72
N LEU A 464 -12.72 -10.40 -21.53
CA LEU A 464 -13.75 -9.40 -21.81
C LEU A 464 -14.26 -9.43 -23.25
N LEU A 465 -13.63 -10.20 -24.14
CA LEU A 465 -13.99 -10.28 -25.55
C LEU A 465 -14.75 -11.56 -25.89
N LEU A 466 -15.58 -11.48 -26.92
CA LEU A 466 -16.30 -12.63 -27.44
C LEU A 466 -15.32 -13.52 -28.22
N PRO A 467 -15.54 -14.86 -28.27
CA PRO A 467 -14.71 -15.75 -29.07
C PRO A 467 -14.62 -15.40 -30.57
N ALA A 468 -15.59 -14.63 -31.08
CA ALA A 468 -15.61 -14.14 -32.45
C ALA A 468 -14.63 -12.96 -32.71
N ALA A 469 -13.97 -12.43 -31.68
CA ALA A 469 -13.00 -11.36 -31.84
C ALA A 469 -11.72 -11.87 -32.53
N PRO A 470 -11.22 -11.18 -33.58
CA PRO A 470 -9.94 -11.52 -34.18
C PRO A 470 -8.81 -11.47 -33.16
N ASP A 471 -7.92 -12.45 -33.23
CA ASP A 471 -6.70 -12.47 -32.41
C ASP A 471 -5.79 -11.29 -32.79
N PRO A 472 -5.41 -10.41 -31.84
CA PRO A 472 -4.49 -9.31 -32.09
C PRO A 472 -3.19 -9.72 -32.78
N ARG A 473 -2.69 -10.95 -32.49
CA ARG A 473 -1.47 -11.51 -33.10
C ARG A 473 -1.58 -11.67 -34.62
N ASN A 474 -2.79 -11.83 -35.14
CA ASN A 474 -3.04 -11.98 -36.58
C ASN A 474 -3.28 -10.64 -37.28
N VAL A 475 -3.62 -9.60 -36.51
CA VAL A 475 -3.93 -8.26 -37.05
C VAL A 475 -2.68 -7.39 -37.10
N ASP A 476 -1.87 -7.42 -36.05
CA ASP A 476 -0.60 -6.71 -35.97
C ASP A 476 0.40 -7.51 -35.12
N PRO A 477 1.17 -8.42 -35.76
CA PRO A 477 2.13 -9.27 -35.07
C PRO A 477 3.26 -8.48 -34.40
N GLU A 478 3.71 -7.37 -35.01
CA GLU A 478 4.84 -6.59 -34.51
C GLU A 478 4.45 -5.80 -33.27
N ALA A 479 3.27 -5.17 -33.26
CA ALA A 479 2.76 -4.50 -32.07
C ALA A 479 2.61 -5.48 -30.90
N THR A 480 2.10 -6.70 -31.18
CA THR A 480 1.87 -7.72 -30.15
C THR A 480 3.16 -8.30 -29.59
N LYS A 481 4.21 -8.48 -30.41
CA LYS A 481 5.54 -8.93 -29.94
C LYS A 481 6.18 -7.96 -28.94
N HIS A 482 5.80 -6.69 -28.98
CA HIS A 482 6.31 -5.64 -28.10
C HIS A 482 5.36 -5.26 -26.96
N ASP A 483 4.35 -6.10 -26.66
CA ASP A 483 3.32 -5.84 -25.64
C ASP A 483 2.65 -4.46 -25.82
N SER A 484 2.45 -4.06 -27.09
CA SER A 484 1.90 -2.77 -27.48
C SER A 484 0.58 -2.93 -28.25
N VAL A 485 -0.25 -1.89 -28.22
CA VAL A 485 -1.56 -1.87 -28.91
C VAL A 485 -1.51 -0.83 -30.03
N SER A 486 -1.65 -1.28 -31.27
CA SER A 486 -1.76 -0.39 -32.42
C SER A 486 -3.22 0.07 -32.67
N PRO A 487 -3.43 1.19 -33.40
CA PRO A 487 -4.77 1.63 -33.79
C PRO A 487 -5.56 0.54 -34.52
N LEU A 488 -4.89 -0.28 -35.32
CA LEU A 488 -5.53 -1.37 -36.06
C LEU A 488 -6.08 -2.47 -35.14
N ILE A 489 -5.33 -2.81 -34.07
CA ILE A 489 -5.81 -3.73 -33.03
C ILE A 489 -7.06 -3.15 -32.35
N LEU A 490 -7.06 -1.86 -32.00
CA LEU A 490 -8.24 -1.22 -31.40
C LEU A 490 -9.45 -1.30 -32.33
N GLU A 491 -9.28 -0.91 -33.60
CA GLU A 491 -10.33 -0.88 -34.61
C GLU A 491 -10.94 -2.24 -34.91
N LYS A 492 -10.11 -3.29 -35.00
CA LYS A 492 -10.55 -4.62 -35.46
C LYS A 492 -10.81 -5.62 -34.34
N CYS A 493 -10.03 -5.58 -33.27
CA CYS A 493 -10.05 -6.60 -32.23
C CYS A 493 -10.84 -6.18 -30.98
N TYR A 494 -10.88 -4.88 -30.63
CA TYR A 494 -11.37 -4.45 -29.31
C TYR A 494 -12.66 -3.61 -29.36
N LEU A 495 -12.67 -2.52 -30.15
CA LEU A 495 -13.78 -1.56 -30.19
C LEU A 495 -15.11 -2.12 -30.73
N PRO A 496 -15.17 -2.98 -31.76
CA PRO A 496 -16.44 -3.37 -32.39
C PRO A 496 -17.34 -4.28 -31.56
N PHE A 497 -16.82 -4.85 -30.46
CA PHE A 497 -17.50 -5.93 -29.75
C PHE A 497 -18.51 -5.42 -28.72
N ALA A 498 -19.62 -6.15 -28.63
CA ALA A 498 -20.74 -5.82 -27.76
C ALA A 498 -21.53 -7.08 -27.36
N TYR A 499 -21.83 -7.16 -26.07
CA TYR A 499 -22.63 -8.15 -25.38
C TYR A 499 -24.08 -7.72 -25.23
N LYS A 500 -24.97 -8.66 -24.86
CA LYS A 500 -26.33 -8.35 -24.38
C LYS A 500 -26.32 -7.85 -22.93
N ALA A 501 -25.43 -8.40 -22.10
CA ALA A 501 -25.31 -8.03 -20.69
C ALA A 501 -24.68 -6.64 -20.54
N ALA A 502 -25.32 -5.76 -19.76
CA ALA A 502 -24.84 -4.40 -19.53
C ALA A 502 -23.50 -4.38 -18.79
N GLU A 503 -23.31 -5.25 -17.80
CA GLU A 503 -22.07 -5.31 -17.01
C GLU A 503 -20.84 -5.65 -17.87
N ASN A 504 -20.93 -6.67 -18.73
CA ASN A 504 -19.84 -7.03 -19.64
C ASN A 504 -19.49 -5.89 -20.59
N ASN A 505 -20.50 -5.21 -21.14
CA ASN A 505 -20.28 -4.03 -21.98
C ASN A 505 -19.63 -2.89 -21.20
N ALA A 506 -20.03 -2.66 -19.95
CA ALA A 506 -19.45 -1.63 -19.11
C ALA A 506 -17.96 -1.91 -18.82
N LYS A 507 -17.61 -3.14 -18.42
CA LYS A 507 -16.22 -3.56 -18.21
C LYS A 507 -15.37 -3.37 -19.46
N LEU A 508 -15.85 -3.87 -20.61
CA LEU A 508 -15.16 -3.72 -21.90
C LEU A 508 -15.01 -2.24 -22.30
N SER A 509 -16.05 -1.43 -22.11
CA SER A 509 -16.00 0.01 -22.41
C SER A 509 -14.96 0.74 -21.56
N ILE A 510 -14.89 0.44 -20.26
CA ILE A 510 -13.91 1.06 -19.34
C ILE A 510 -12.48 0.69 -19.72
N VAL A 511 -12.23 -0.56 -20.11
CA VAL A 511 -10.90 -0.99 -20.56
C VAL A 511 -10.52 -0.33 -21.88
N ASN A 512 -11.45 -0.29 -22.84
CA ASN A 512 -11.24 0.42 -24.12
C ASN A 512 -10.96 1.91 -23.90
N GLU A 513 -11.74 2.58 -23.03
CA GLU A 513 -11.54 3.97 -22.65
C GLU A 513 -10.15 4.19 -22.03
N THR A 514 -9.74 3.30 -21.14
CA THR A 514 -8.44 3.44 -20.46
C THR A 514 -7.28 3.23 -21.43
N LEU A 515 -7.35 2.24 -22.33
CA LEU A 515 -6.38 2.07 -23.40
C LEU A 515 -6.32 3.29 -24.30
N PHE A 516 -7.47 3.80 -24.77
CA PHE A 516 -7.53 4.99 -25.62
C PHE A 516 -6.87 6.19 -24.96
N ARG A 517 -7.19 6.44 -23.69
CA ARG A 517 -6.63 7.54 -22.91
C ARG A 517 -5.11 7.40 -22.80
N VAL A 518 -4.61 6.26 -22.32
CA VAL A 518 -3.18 6.04 -22.07
C VAL A 518 -2.36 6.10 -23.36
N LEU A 519 -2.85 5.50 -24.45
CA LEU A 519 -2.18 5.53 -25.75
C LEU A 519 -2.16 6.94 -26.37
N TRP A 520 -3.18 7.75 -26.10
CA TRP A 520 -3.25 9.13 -26.55
C TRP A 520 -2.36 10.06 -25.73
N THR A 521 -2.52 10.09 -24.40
CA THR A 521 -1.88 11.09 -23.53
C THR A 521 -0.42 10.79 -23.24
N GLU A 522 -0.07 9.51 -23.10
CA GLU A 522 1.25 9.10 -22.64
C GLU A 522 2.01 8.25 -23.66
N GLY A 523 1.32 7.74 -24.69
CA GLY A 523 1.87 6.88 -25.72
C GLY A 523 2.77 7.56 -26.77
N LYS A 524 3.28 8.78 -26.55
CA LYS A 524 4.22 9.48 -27.46
C LYS A 524 3.84 9.41 -28.96
N GLY A 525 2.55 9.56 -29.29
CA GLY A 525 2.06 9.51 -30.67
C GLY A 525 1.68 8.11 -31.20
N CYS A 526 1.60 7.10 -30.33
CA CYS A 526 1.10 5.76 -30.67
C CYS A 526 -0.35 5.74 -31.17
N LEU A 527 -1.17 6.73 -30.84
CA LEU A 527 -2.54 6.86 -31.33
C LEU A 527 -2.69 8.14 -32.16
N LYS A 528 -3.01 7.98 -33.44
CA LYS A 528 -3.34 9.08 -34.37
C LYS A 528 -4.79 8.95 -34.82
N TRP A 529 -5.45 10.08 -35.04
CA TRP A 529 -6.81 10.07 -35.54
C TRP A 529 -6.86 9.55 -36.97
N THR A 530 -7.83 8.67 -37.25
CA THR A 530 -8.21 8.28 -38.61
C THR A 530 -9.74 8.24 -38.72
N PRO A 531 -10.32 8.41 -39.92
CA PRO A 531 -11.75 8.22 -40.12
C PRO A 531 -12.23 6.80 -39.74
N SER A 532 -11.39 5.78 -39.97
CA SER A 532 -11.67 4.39 -39.60
C SER A 532 -11.78 4.23 -38.07
N LEU A 533 -10.83 4.82 -37.34
CA LEU A 533 -10.82 4.81 -35.88
C LEU A 533 -12.07 5.48 -35.30
N GLN A 534 -12.43 6.67 -35.82
CA GLN A 534 -13.65 7.37 -35.42
C GLN A 534 -14.89 6.50 -35.63
N ALA A 535 -15.05 5.93 -36.82
CA ALA A 535 -16.18 5.07 -37.16
C ALA A 535 -16.23 3.82 -36.27
N ALA A 536 -15.07 3.22 -35.95
CA ALA A 536 -14.98 2.07 -35.06
C ALA A 536 -15.42 2.42 -33.63
N VAL A 537 -15.03 3.59 -33.11
CA VAL A 537 -15.46 4.10 -31.80
C VAL A 537 -16.97 4.33 -31.78
N GLU A 538 -17.49 5.11 -32.72
CA GLU A 538 -18.92 5.44 -32.81
C GLU A 538 -19.80 4.19 -32.93
N LYS A 539 -19.43 3.29 -33.86
CA LYS A 539 -20.14 2.03 -34.07
C LYS A 539 -20.07 1.13 -32.84
N GLY A 540 -18.91 1.04 -32.20
CA GLY A 540 -18.71 0.22 -31.00
C GLY A 540 -19.52 0.72 -29.79
N VAL A 541 -19.49 2.03 -29.54
CA VAL A 541 -20.26 2.67 -28.46
C VAL A 541 -21.76 2.47 -28.68
N LYS A 542 -22.25 2.76 -29.89
CA LYS A 542 -23.65 2.54 -30.26
C LYS A 542 -24.06 1.08 -30.10
N ALA A 543 -23.27 0.14 -30.62
CA ALA A 543 -23.57 -1.29 -30.52
C ALA A 543 -23.66 -1.78 -29.07
N ARG A 544 -22.80 -1.31 -28.17
CA ARG A 544 -22.86 -1.66 -26.74
C ARG A 544 -24.10 -1.07 -26.05
N LEU A 545 -24.45 0.17 -26.35
CA LEU A 545 -25.65 0.82 -25.79
C LEU A 545 -26.93 0.15 -26.29
N ASP A 546 -27.04 -0.09 -27.59
CA ASP A 546 -28.24 -0.69 -28.21
C ASP A 546 -28.47 -2.12 -27.70
N LYS A 547 -27.42 -2.95 -27.61
CA LYS A 547 -27.55 -4.34 -27.14
C LYS A 547 -27.81 -4.46 -25.64
N SER A 548 -27.48 -3.45 -24.83
CA SER A 548 -27.71 -3.44 -23.38
C SER A 548 -28.95 -2.65 -22.96
N ALA A 549 -29.74 -2.18 -23.94
CA ALA A 549 -30.97 -1.44 -23.70
C ALA A 549 -31.94 -2.22 -22.79
N PRO A 550 -32.62 -1.55 -21.84
CA PRO A 550 -33.56 -2.22 -20.95
C PRO A 550 -34.73 -2.79 -21.76
N ARG A 551 -35.18 -4.01 -21.39
CA ARG A 551 -36.40 -4.57 -21.96
C ARG A 551 -37.60 -3.78 -21.43
N LYS A 552 -38.54 -3.42 -22.32
CA LYS A 552 -39.88 -2.95 -21.92
C LYS A 552 -40.46 -4.04 -21.00
N ASN A 553 -40.67 -3.73 -19.72
CA ASN A 553 -41.16 -4.61 -18.64
C ASN A 553 -40.11 -5.33 -17.76
N SER A 554 -38.84 -4.98 -17.83
CA SER A 554 -37.85 -5.49 -16.86
C SER A 554 -38.07 -4.90 -15.47
N ARG A 555 -38.01 -5.75 -14.43
CA ARG A 555 -37.91 -5.29 -13.04
C ARG A 555 -36.66 -4.39 -12.91
N LYS A 556 -36.76 -3.35 -12.07
CA LYS A 556 -35.66 -2.42 -11.81
C LYS A 556 -34.59 -3.15 -11.00
N ASP A 557 -33.56 -3.65 -11.68
CA ASP A 557 -32.35 -4.13 -11.04
C ASP A 557 -31.35 -2.97 -10.94
N ASP A 558 -31.03 -2.58 -9.72
CA ASP A 558 -30.12 -1.46 -9.43
C ASP A 558 -28.69 -1.76 -9.91
N GLY A 559 -28.29 -3.04 -9.93
CA GLY A 559 -27.00 -3.48 -10.47
C GLY A 559 -26.90 -3.25 -11.99
N GLU A 560 -27.87 -3.73 -12.75
CA GLU A 560 -27.95 -3.48 -14.19
C GLU A 560 -28.06 -1.98 -14.55
N ASN A 561 -28.80 -1.19 -13.77
CA ASN A 561 -28.89 0.26 -14.00
C ASN A 561 -27.54 0.95 -13.79
N THR A 562 -26.86 0.62 -12.69
CA THR A 562 -25.49 1.11 -12.43
C THR A 562 -24.55 0.76 -13.58
N ALA A 563 -24.64 -0.47 -14.11
CA ALA A 563 -23.84 -0.89 -15.25
C ALA A 563 -24.14 -0.08 -16.53
N ARG A 564 -25.42 0.19 -16.82
CA ARG A 564 -25.82 1.03 -17.96
C ARG A 564 -25.34 2.46 -17.82
N ASP A 565 -25.39 3.04 -16.62
CA ASP A 565 -24.93 4.40 -16.35
C ASP A 565 -23.41 4.52 -16.51
N MET A 566 -22.66 3.54 -15.99
CA MET A 566 -21.20 3.47 -16.18
C MET A 566 -20.83 3.28 -17.65
N LEU A 567 -21.55 2.41 -18.38
CA LEU A 567 -21.37 2.19 -19.81
C LEU A 567 -21.63 3.48 -20.61
N ARG A 568 -22.73 4.18 -20.35
CA ARG A 568 -23.05 5.45 -21.02
C ARG A 568 -21.97 6.50 -20.76
N SER A 569 -21.56 6.63 -19.49
CA SER A 569 -20.53 7.59 -19.10
C SER A 569 -19.19 7.29 -19.76
N SER A 570 -18.79 6.02 -19.81
CA SER A 570 -17.56 5.59 -20.49
C SER A 570 -17.63 5.77 -22.00
N GLY A 571 -18.76 5.44 -22.63
CA GLY A 571 -18.99 5.65 -24.05
C GLY A 571 -18.89 7.12 -24.44
N ASN A 572 -19.50 8.03 -23.66
CA ASN A 572 -19.41 9.47 -23.89
C ASN A 572 -17.96 9.98 -23.79
N ARG A 573 -17.17 9.49 -22.81
CA ARG A 573 -15.75 9.87 -22.69
C ARG A 573 -14.92 9.32 -23.85
N LEU A 574 -15.20 8.10 -24.32
CA LEU A 574 -14.51 7.52 -25.46
C LEU A 574 -14.78 8.32 -26.76
N LEU A 575 -16.02 8.73 -26.98
CA LEU A 575 -16.39 9.63 -28.09
C LEU A 575 -15.68 10.97 -27.99
N ALA A 576 -15.69 11.60 -26.80
CA ALA A 576 -15.01 12.86 -26.58
C ALA A 576 -13.49 12.76 -26.83
N ILE A 577 -12.84 11.66 -26.44
CA ILE A 577 -11.42 11.43 -26.75
C ILE A 577 -11.19 11.35 -28.27
N ALA A 578 -12.06 10.65 -29.00
CA ALA A 578 -11.96 10.53 -30.46
C ALA A 578 -12.13 11.89 -31.17
N ASP A 579 -13.05 12.72 -30.70
CA ASP A 579 -13.27 14.07 -31.23
C ASP A 579 -12.09 15.00 -30.92
N LEU A 580 -11.50 14.92 -29.72
CA LEU A 580 -10.29 15.69 -29.37
C LEU A 580 -9.08 15.28 -30.21
N LEU A 581 -8.92 13.98 -30.48
CA LEU A 581 -7.91 13.45 -31.40
C LEU A 581 -8.08 14.02 -32.82
N LYS A 582 -9.32 14.14 -33.30
CA LYS A 582 -9.64 14.75 -34.60
C LYS A 582 -9.22 16.20 -34.66
N LEU A 583 -9.53 16.97 -33.62
CA LEU A 583 -9.18 18.39 -33.52
C LEU A 583 -7.66 18.60 -33.56
N GLN A 584 -6.90 17.82 -32.77
CA GLN A 584 -5.43 17.88 -32.76
C GLN A 584 -4.81 17.53 -34.11
N GLU A 585 -5.41 16.58 -34.85
CA GLU A 585 -4.90 16.21 -36.17
C GLU A 585 -5.24 17.29 -37.22
N SER A 586 -6.37 17.98 -37.09
CA SER A 586 -6.68 19.14 -37.95
C SER A 586 -5.76 20.33 -37.68
N GLU A 587 -5.46 20.61 -36.41
CA GLU A 587 -4.52 21.68 -36.01
C GLU A 587 -3.11 21.42 -36.55
N ARG A 588 -2.61 20.18 -36.40
CA ARG A 588 -1.31 19.78 -36.97
C ARG A 588 -1.26 19.96 -38.48
N LYS A 589 -2.34 19.62 -39.20
CA LYS A 589 -2.39 19.80 -40.66
C LYS A 589 -2.38 21.27 -41.08
N SER A 590 -3.04 22.15 -40.33
CA SER A 590 -3.01 23.59 -40.59
C SER A 590 -1.66 24.25 -40.29
N GLU A 591 -0.86 23.71 -39.37
CA GLU A 591 0.50 24.21 -39.07
C GLU A 591 1.55 23.76 -40.10
N THR A 592 1.27 22.73 -40.91
CA THR A 592 2.22 22.20 -41.90
C THR A 592 1.96 22.67 -43.34
N THR A 593 0.87 23.41 -43.56
CA THR A 593 0.50 24.10 -44.83
C THR A 593 0.68 25.58 -44.67
#